data_AF-A0AB39IY45-F1
#
_entry.id   AF-A0AB39IY45-F1
#
_cell.length_a   1.000
_cell.length_b   1.000
_cell.length_c   1.000
_cell.angle_alpha   90.00
_cell.angle_beta   90.00
_cell.angle_gamma   90.00
#
_symmetry.space_group_name_H-M   'P 1'
#
loop_
_entity.id
_entity.type
_entity.pdbx_description
1 polymer ?
#
loop_
_entity_poly.entity_id
_entity_poly.type
_entity_poly.pdbx_seq_one_letter_code
_entity_poly.pdbx_strand_id
1 'polypeptide(L)' 'MQYFFTTRLGETRFLQADGSLLCKDVPIARTGTQVYLPDEIDLEPDASGTRLKLRYPTMYPF' A
#
# COMPACT_ATOMS: atom_id res chain seq x y z
N MET A 1 -9.39 -17.99 0.29
CA MET A 1 -9.17 -17.92 1.75
C MET A 1 -10.43 -17.41 2.40
N GLN A 2 -10.87 -18.00 3.52
CA GLN A 2 -12.05 -17.57 4.27
C GLN A 2 -11.57 -16.74 5.47
N TYR A 3 -12.07 -15.51 5.62
CA TYR A 3 -11.67 -14.61 6.71
C TYR A 3 -12.73 -14.63 7.80
N PHE A 4 -12.30 -14.82 9.05
CA PHE A 4 -13.17 -14.70 10.22
C PHE A 4 -13.03 -13.27 10.77
N PHE A 5 -14.13 -12.53 10.77
CA PHE A 5 -14.20 -11.17 11.30
C PHE A 5 -15.46 -11.03 12.17
N THR A 6 -15.39 -10.17 13.17
CA THR A 6 -16.51 -9.87 14.08
C THR A 6 -17.40 -8.78 13.52
N THR A 7 -16.81 -7.80 12.84
CA THR A 7 -17.54 -6.65 12.31
C THR A 7 -16.95 -6.20 10.98
N ARG A 8 -17.82 -5.96 10.00
CA ARG A 8 -17.45 -5.34 8.73
C ARG A 8 -17.57 -3.83 8.88
N LEU A 9 -16.46 -3.12 8.69
CA LEU A 9 -16.39 -1.65 8.80
C LEU A 9 -16.57 -0.96 7.44
N GLY A 10 -16.42 -1.69 6.34
CA GLY A 10 -16.63 -1.19 4.99
C GLY A 10 -16.41 -2.27 3.94
N GLU A 11 -16.22 -1.87 2.69
CA GLU A 11 -16.01 -2.83 1.60
C GLU A 11 -14.71 -3.62 1.76
N THR A 12 -13.64 -2.95 2.20
CA THR A 12 -12.28 -3.48 2.29
C THR A 12 -11.76 -3.61 3.73
N ARG A 13 -12.54 -3.23 4.75
CA ARG A 13 -12.09 -3.13 6.16
C ARG A 13 -12.92 -4.02 7.09
N PHE A 14 -12.25 -4.86 7.89
CA PHE A 14 -12.89 -5.82 8.78
C PHE A 14 -12.17 -5.86 10.13
N LEU A 15 -12.94 -5.82 11.23
CA LEU A 15 -12.41 -5.99 12.59
C LEU A 15 -12.37 -7.47 12.95
N GLN A 16 -11.23 -7.94 13.43
CA GLN A 16 -11.04 -9.33 13.85
C GLN A 16 -11.32 -9.51 15.35
N ALA A 17 -11.46 -10.76 15.79
CA ALA A 17 -11.81 -11.09 17.17
C ALA A 17 -10.71 -10.72 18.19
N ASP A 18 -9.46 -10.61 17.73
CA ASP A 18 -8.31 -10.16 18.51
C ASP A 18 -8.18 -8.62 18.56
N GLY A 19 -9.13 -7.89 17.95
CA GLY A 19 -9.11 -6.43 17.85
C GLY A 19 -8.22 -5.89 16.73
N SER A 20 -7.59 -6.75 15.92
CA SER A 20 -6.80 -6.32 14.76
C SER A 20 -7.70 -5.89 13.59
N LEU A 21 -7.15 -5.03 12.72
CA LEU A 21 -7.82 -4.54 11.53
C LEU A 21 -7.30 -5.26 10.28
N LEU A 22 -8.19 -5.98 9.60
CA LEU A 22 -7.92 -6.58 8.31
C LEU A 22 -8.33 -5.64 7.17
N CYS A 23 -7.36 -5.28 6.33
CA CYS A 23 -7.56 -4.52 5.10
C CYS A 23 -7.43 -5.47 3.89
N LYS A 24 -8.57 -5.87 3.31
CA LYS A 24 -8.64 -6.78 2.16
C LYS A 24 -8.65 -6.00 0.85
N ASP A 25 -7.91 -6.49 -0.14
CA ASP A 25 -7.84 -5.91 -1.50
C ASP A 25 -7.40 -4.43 -1.51
N VAL A 26 -6.72 -3.98 -0.44
CA VAL A 26 -6.10 -2.66 -0.37
C VAL A 26 -4.67 -2.79 -0.89
N PRO A 27 -4.23 -1.96 -1.85
CA PRO A 27 -2.83 -1.97 -2.26
C PRO A 27 -1.96 -1.69 -1.04
N ILE A 28 -0.98 -2.58 -0.78
CA ILE A 28 0.02 -2.34 0.26
C ILE A 28 0.87 -1.17 -0.22
N ALA A 29 0.52 0.03 0.22
CA ALA A 29 1.36 1.20 0.03
C ALA A 29 2.61 1.03 0.90
N ARG A 30 3.71 0.61 0.28
CA ARG A 30 5.03 0.71 0.93
C ARG A 30 5.30 2.18 1.16
N THR A 31 5.38 2.58 2.42
CA THR A 31 5.80 3.91 2.83
C THR A 31 7.33 4.00 2.75
N GLY A 32 7.84 5.17 2.35
CA GLY A 32 9.28 5.42 2.24
C GLY A 32 9.78 5.56 0.80
N THR A 33 11.10 5.44 0.62
CA THR A 33 11.75 5.53 -0.69
C THR A 33 11.73 4.18 -1.37
N GLN A 34 11.21 4.13 -2.59
CA GLN A 34 11.31 2.96 -3.44
C GLN A 34 12.23 3.24 -4.62
N VAL A 35 13.21 2.34 -4.81
CA VAL A 35 14.11 2.33 -5.96
C VAL A 35 13.45 1.51 -7.06
N TYR A 36 13.49 2.05 -8.27
CA TYR A 36 13.00 1.43 -9.48
C TYR A 36 14.10 1.39 -10.53
N LEU A 37 14.04 0.37 -11.37
CA LEU A 37 14.80 0.35 -12.61
C LEU A 37 14.22 1.37 -13.61
N PRO A 38 15.02 1.84 -14.57
CA PRO A 38 14.56 2.80 -15.58
C PRO A 38 13.29 2.40 -16.32
N ASP A 39 13.13 1.10 -16.60
CA ASP A 39 12.01 0.58 -17.41
C ASP A 39 10.70 0.35 -16.62
N GLU A 40 10.73 0.46 -15.29
CA GLU A 40 9.58 0.10 -14.45
C GLU A 40 8.56 1.24 -14.27
N ILE A 41 9.00 2.50 -14.37
CA ILE A 41 8.17 3.70 -14.16
C ILE A 41 8.65 4.81 -15.06
N ASP A 42 7.80 5.70 -15.57
CA ASP A 42 8.20 6.85 -16.40
C ASP A 42 8.59 8.08 -15.56
N LEU A 43 9.84 8.15 -15.11
CA LEU A 43 10.43 9.26 -14.34
C LEU A 43 11.86 9.50 -14.78
N GLU A 44 12.43 10.70 -14.70
CA GLU A 44 13.86 10.84 -15.03
C GLU A 44 14.75 10.04 -14.05
N PRO A 45 15.73 9.26 -14.54
CA PRO A 45 16.66 8.55 -13.69
C PRO A 45 17.60 9.54 -12.99
N ASP A 46 18.01 9.19 -11.77
CA ASP A 46 19.00 9.93 -11.03
C ASP A 46 20.42 9.70 -11.57
N ALA A 47 21.41 10.33 -10.94
CA ALA A 47 22.83 10.22 -11.33
C ALA A 47 23.39 8.78 -11.26
N SER A 48 22.70 7.85 -10.59
CA SER A 48 23.08 6.43 -10.51
C SER A 48 22.36 5.57 -11.57
N GLY A 49 21.52 6.17 -12.41
CA GLY A 49 20.71 5.44 -13.40
C GLY A 49 19.49 4.75 -12.81
N THR A 50 19.10 5.07 -11.57
CA THR A 50 17.92 4.51 -10.90
C THR A 50 16.83 5.56 -10.74
N ARG A 51 15.56 5.15 -10.64
CA ARG A 51 14.44 6.05 -10.41
C ARG A 51 14.01 5.93 -8.95
N LEU A 52 14.15 7.01 -8.16
CA LEU A 52 13.74 7.05 -6.75
C LEU A 52 12.39 7.76 -6.61
N LYS A 53 11.40 7.08 -6.01
CA LYS A 53 10.12 7.70 -5.67
C LYS A 53 9.87 7.64 -4.17
N LEU A 54 9.74 8.81 -3.56
CA LEU A 54 9.20 8.94 -2.20
C LEU A 54 7.69 8.67 -2.27
N ARG A 55 7.25 7.57 -1.65
CA ARG A 55 5.83 7.29 -1.46
C ARG A 55 5.43 7.67 -0.05
N TYR A 56 4.79 8.83 0.04
CA TYR A 56 3.98 9.20 1.19
C TYR A 56 2.73 8.32 1.20
N PRO A 57 2.25 7.86 2.36
CA PRO A 57 0.95 7.23 2.43
C PRO A 57 -0.11 8.28 2.10
N THR A 58 -0.48 8.40 0.84
CA THR A 58 -1.80 8.92 0.48
C THR A 58 -2.78 7.84 0.88
N MET A 59 -3.17 7.86 2.15
CA MET A 59 -4.47 7.37 2.58
C MET A 59 -5.46 8.13 1.70
N TYR A 60 -6.13 7.43 0.77
CA TYR A 60 -7.19 8.04 -0.02
C TYR A 60 -8.13 8.79 0.94
N PRO A 61 -8.45 10.07 0.70
CA PRO A 61 -9.46 10.73 1.50
C PRO A 61 -10.77 9.97 1.33
N PHE A 62 -11.43 9.80 2.47
CA PHE A 62 -12.59 8.97 2.77
C PHE A 62 -13.75 9.05 1.78
#